data_AF-A0A7W9QF75-F1
#
_entry.id   AF-A0A7W9QF75-F1
#
_cell.length_a   1.000
_cell.length_b   1.000
_cell.length_c   1.000
_cell.angle_alpha   90.00
_cell.angle_beta   90.00
_cell.angle_gamma   90.00
#
_symmetry.space_group_name_H-M   'P 1'
#
loop_
_entity.id
_entity.type
_entity.pdbx_description
1 polymer ?
#
loop_
_entity_poly.entity_id
_entity_poly.type
_entity_poly.pdbx_seq_one_letter_code
_entity_poly.pdbx_strand_id
1 'polypeptide(L)'
;MHEAAWRAHDLWRAYAARDRTAVAEHLAHLEEDQLEFARGETANFYNDTLQMLRDTGRPYVPASLVRDVDALARFAPTEHEFAATTAARQLARGELAMRELIDGGSLEVRDRIHTLTDYALALLLVSFSRKRVQQMLDKAADMAEAVGGRPRPYSVG
;
A
#
# COMPACT_ATOMS: atom_id res chain seq x y z
N MET A 1 -17.82 4.13 -2.83
CA MET A 1 -17.01 3.02 -3.37
C MET A 1 -15.94 3.49 -4.36
N HIS A 2 -16.28 4.22 -5.42
CA HIS A 2 -15.26 4.62 -6.41
C HIS A 2 -14.18 5.55 -5.85
N GLU A 3 -14.54 6.48 -4.96
CA GLU A 3 -13.57 7.33 -4.27
C GLU A 3 -12.59 6.53 -3.40
N ALA A 4 -13.08 5.57 -2.61
CA ALA A 4 -12.24 4.74 -1.75
C ALA A 4 -11.19 3.94 -2.54
N ALA A 5 -11.55 3.44 -3.73
CA ALA A 5 -10.60 2.82 -4.66
C ALA A 5 -9.49 3.79 -5.07
N TRP A 6 -9.87 5.01 -5.46
CA TRP A 6 -8.90 6.05 -5.81
C TRP A 6 -8.01 6.42 -4.64
N ARG A 7 -8.57 6.56 -3.44
CA ARG A 7 -7.81 6.87 -2.22
C ARG A 7 -6.80 5.77 -1.89
N ALA A 8 -7.16 4.49 -2.05
CA ALA A 8 -6.22 3.38 -1.89
C ALA A 8 -5.08 3.46 -2.93
N HIS A 9 -5.40 3.73 -4.20
CA HIS A 9 -4.37 3.85 -5.24
C HIS A 9 -3.44 5.05 -5.00
N ASP A 10 -4.00 6.21 -4.66
CA ASP A 10 -3.21 7.42 -4.44
C ASP A 10 -2.42 7.34 -3.12
N LEU A 11 -2.88 6.59 -2.13
CA LEU A 11 -2.09 6.23 -0.94
C LEU A 11 -0.78 5.51 -1.32
N TRP A 12 -0.83 4.54 -2.24
CA TRP A 12 0.37 3.83 -2.70
C TRP A 12 1.34 4.78 -3.42
N ARG A 13 0.80 5.69 -4.23
CA ARG A 13 1.60 6.73 -4.91
C ARG A 13 2.25 7.66 -3.90
N ALA A 14 1.52 8.09 -2.87
CA ALA A 14 2.03 8.94 -1.80
C ALA A 14 3.17 8.26 -1.01
N TYR A 15 3.02 6.97 -0.65
CA TYR A 15 4.10 6.21 -0.03
C TYR A 15 5.33 6.06 -0.94
N ALA A 16 5.14 5.75 -2.23
CA ALA A 16 6.24 5.66 -3.19
C ALA A 16 6.94 7.02 -3.39
N ALA A 17 6.17 8.11 -3.38
CA ALA A 17 6.63 9.50 -3.39
C ALA A 17 7.26 9.94 -2.05
N ARG A 18 7.05 9.18 -0.97
CA ARG A 18 7.50 9.49 0.39
C ARG A 18 6.89 10.80 0.90
N ASP A 19 5.63 11.04 0.54
CA ASP A 19 4.87 12.22 0.93
C ASP A 19 4.00 11.88 2.15
N ARG A 20 4.47 12.27 3.34
CA ARG A 20 3.75 12.01 4.60
C ARG A 20 2.42 12.75 4.67
N THR A 21 2.33 13.95 4.09
CA THR A 21 1.11 14.76 4.13
C THR A 21 0.04 14.11 3.29
N ALA A 22 0.37 13.75 2.04
CA ALA A 22 -0.57 13.04 1.16
C ALA A 22 -1.00 11.69 1.76
N VAL A 23 -0.07 10.93 2.37
CA VAL A 23 -0.40 9.66 3.05
C VAL A 23 -1.47 9.85 4.12
N ALA A 24 -1.39 10.91 4.93
CA ALA A 24 -2.39 11.21 5.96
C ALA A 24 -3.74 11.60 5.35
N GLU A 25 -3.73 12.45 4.32
CA GLU A 25 -4.94 12.99 3.70
C GLU A 25 -5.77 11.92 2.99
N HIS A 26 -5.15 10.90 2.39
CA HIS A 26 -5.88 9.90 1.61
C HIS A 26 -6.83 9.01 2.44
N LEU A 27 -6.62 8.87 3.76
CA LEU A 27 -7.50 8.06 4.63
C LEU A 27 -8.26 8.86 5.69
N ALA A 28 -7.96 10.17 5.84
CA ALA A 28 -8.47 10.99 6.93
C ALA A 28 -10.00 11.11 6.96
N HIS A 29 -10.64 11.20 5.79
CA HIS A 29 -12.07 11.48 5.66
C HIS A 29 -12.88 10.28 5.18
N LEU A 30 -12.28 9.09 5.15
CA LEU A 30 -13.02 7.88 4.79
C LEU A 30 -13.80 7.36 6.00
N GLU A 31 -15.09 7.11 5.75
CA GLU A 31 -15.98 6.40 6.67
C GLU A 31 -15.61 4.92 6.76
N GLU A 32 -16.14 4.22 7.76
CA GLU A 32 -15.77 2.83 8.06
C GLU A 32 -15.95 1.86 6.88
N ASP A 33 -17.09 1.94 6.19
CA ASP A 33 -17.38 1.13 5.00
C ASP A 33 -16.43 1.45 3.84
N GLN A 34 -16.05 2.72 3.70
CA GLN A 34 -15.08 3.18 2.70
C GLN A 34 -13.66 2.72 3.04
N LEU A 35 -13.28 2.68 4.31
CA LEU A 35 -12.00 2.14 4.76
C LEU A 35 -11.92 0.64 4.51
N GLU A 36 -12.96 -0.12 4.83
CA GLU A 36 -13.00 -1.55 4.54
C GLU A 36 -12.93 -1.83 3.04
N PHE A 37 -13.60 -1.00 2.22
CA PHE A 37 -13.46 -1.05 0.78
C PHE A 37 -12.02 -0.74 0.32
N ALA A 38 -11.42 0.35 0.81
CA ALA A 38 -10.04 0.73 0.48
C ALA A 38 -9.02 -0.33 0.92
N ARG A 39 -9.28 -1.02 2.03
CA ARG A 39 -8.49 -2.18 2.49
C ARG A 39 -8.60 -3.35 1.51
N GLY A 40 -9.79 -3.67 1.03
CA GLY A 40 -9.99 -4.68 -0.01
C GLY A 40 -9.21 -4.37 -1.29
N GLU A 41 -9.28 -3.13 -1.76
CA GLU A 41 -8.50 -2.66 -2.92
C GLU A 41 -6.99 -2.74 -2.68
N THR A 42 -6.53 -2.36 -1.48
CA THR A 42 -5.12 -2.47 -1.09
C THR A 42 -4.65 -3.93 -1.07
N ALA A 43 -5.48 -4.86 -0.60
CA ALA A 43 -5.18 -6.29 -0.64
C ALA A 43 -5.12 -6.82 -2.08
N ASN A 44 -5.97 -6.32 -2.99
CA ASN A 44 -5.89 -6.64 -4.41
C ASN A 44 -4.55 -6.18 -5.01
N PHE A 45 -4.13 -4.93 -4.75
CA PHE A 45 -2.82 -4.45 -5.21
C PHE A 45 -1.65 -5.26 -4.67
N TYR A 46 -1.72 -5.73 -3.43
CA TYR A 46 -0.72 -6.65 -2.89
C TYR A 46 -0.68 -7.98 -3.67
N ASN A 47 -1.85 -8.57 -3.97
CA ASN A 47 -1.92 -9.81 -4.74
C ASN A 47 -1.39 -9.62 -6.17
N ASP A 48 -1.72 -8.50 -6.82
CA ASP A 48 -1.20 -8.14 -8.15
C ASP A 48 0.32 -7.95 -8.12
N THR A 49 0.84 -7.33 -7.05
CA THR A 49 2.28 -7.18 -6.82
C THR A 49 2.97 -8.54 -6.74
N LEU A 50 2.41 -9.49 -5.97
CA LEU A 50 2.95 -10.84 -5.89
C LEU A 50 2.94 -11.55 -7.23
N GLN A 51 1.82 -11.47 -7.96
CA GLN A 51 1.68 -12.10 -9.27
C GLN A 51 2.75 -11.55 -10.25
N MET A 52 2.91 -10.24 -10.30
CA MET A 52 3.91 -9.59 -11.14
C MET A 52 5.35 -10.00 -10.76
N LEU A 53 5.68 -10.10 -9.47
CA LEU A 53 7.01 -10.55 -9.03
C LEU A 53 7.28 -12.00 -9.46
N ARG A 54 6.27 -12.87 -9.39
CA ARG A 54 6.36 -14.24 -9.91
C ARG A 54 6.59 -14.27 -11.42
N ASP A 55 5.79 -13.52 -12.17
CA ASP A 55 5.85 -13.49 -13.64
C ASP A 55 7.18 -12.93 -14.17
N THR A 56 7.82 -12.05 -13.39
CA THR A 56 9.14 -11.49 -13.73
C THR A 56 10.31 -12.31 -13.21
N GLY A 57 10.07 -13.43 -12.51
CA GLY A 57 11.11 -14.29 -11.97
C GLY A 57 11.99 -13.61 -10.93
N ARG A 58 11.44 -12.66 -10.16
CA ARG A 58 12.17 -11.86 -9.16
C ARG A 58 11.79 -12.31 -7.75
N PRO A 59 12.41 -13.38 -7.21
CA PRO A 59 12.23 -13.74 -5.82
C PRO A 59 12.84 -12.67 -4.90
N TYR A 60 12.19 -12.37 -3.78
CA TYR A 60 12.69 -11.40 -2.80
C TYR A 60 13.47 -12.09 -1.68
N VAL A 61 14.39 -11.35 -1.05
CA VAL A 61 15.16 -11.81 0.12
C VAL A 61 14.52 -11.23 1.40
N PRO A 62 14.14 -12.05 2.40
CA PRO A 62 13.47 -11.54 3.61
C PRO A 62 14.28 -10.50 4.40
N ALA A 63 15.61 -10.64 4.45
CA ALA A 63 16.47 -9.72 5.20
C ALA A 63 16.53 -8.30 4.61
N SER A 64 16.41 -8.13 3.29
CA SER A 64 16.29 -6.79 2.69
C SER A 64 14.94 -6.16 2.99
N LEU A 65 13.90 -6.97 3.14
CA LEU A 65 12.53 -6.50 3.31
C LEU A 65 12.32 -5.73 4.61
N VAL A 66 12.93 -6.18 5.72
CA VAL A 66 12.81 -5.48 7.02
C VAL A 66 13.33 -4.04 6.94
N ARG A 67 14.45 -3.82 6.24
CA ARG A 67 15.04 -2.48 6.08
C ARG A 67 14.15 -1.56 5.24
N ASP A 68 13.58 -2.08 4.16
CA ASP A 68 12.74 -1.29 3.27
C ASP A 68 11.37 -0.97 3.90
N VAL A 69 10.81 -1.93 4.65
CA VAL A 69 9.64 -1.71 5.50
C VAL A 69 9.90 -0.57 6.50
N ASP A 70 10.99 -0.62 7.27
CA ASP A 70 11.31 0.45 8.23
C ASP A 70 11.44 1.84 7.56
N ALA A 71 11.99 1.86 6.35
CA ALA A 71 12.17 3.09 5.59
C ALA A 71 10.85 3.69 5.08
N LEU A 72 9.83 2.86 4.87
CA LEU A 72 8.51 3.22 4.37
C LEU A 72 7.50 3.48 5.50
N ALA A 73 7.49 2.65 6.54
CA ALA A 73 6.54 2.73 7.65
C ALA A 73 6.52 4.10 8.34
N ARG A 74 7.67 4.78 8.42
CA ARG A 74 7.83 6.15 8.97
C ARG A 74 7.00 7.24 8.25
N PHE A 75 6.43 6.94 7.08
CA PHE A 75 5.56 7.84 6.35
C PHE A 75 4.09 7.69 6.72
N ALA A 76 3.73 6.67 7.51
CA ALA A 76 2.42 6.59 8.12
C ALA A 76 2.16 7.81 9.04
N PRO A 77 0.90 8.19 9.26
CA PRO A 77 0.53 9.15 10.30
C PRO A 77 1.03 8.68 11.66
N THR A 78 1.39 9.62 12.55
CA THR A 78 2.04 9.30 13.85
C THR A 78 1.22 8.33 14.69
N GLU A 79 -0.11 8.46 14.64
CA GLU A 79 -1.08 7.61 15.32
C GLU A 79 -1.07 6.15 14.83
N HIS A 80 -0.65 5.91 13.58
CA HIS A 80 -0.63 4.59 12.94
C HIS A 80 0.79 4.03 12.76
N GLU A 81 1.82 4.89 12.83
CA GLU A 81 3.21 4.58 12.53
C GLU A 81 3.72 3.38 13.34
N PHE A 82 3.46 3.35 14.65
CA PHE A 82 3.94 2.27 15.51
C PHE A 82 3.30 0.92 15.18
N ALA A 83 1.97 0.88 15.01
CA ALA A 83 1.24 -0.34 14.72
C ALA A 83 1.61 -0.88 13.32
N ALA A 84 1.63 -0.01 12.31
CA ALA A 84 1.99 -0.38 10.95
C ALA A 84 3.43 -0.91 10.85
N THR A 85 4.40 -0.20 11.46
CA THR A 85 5.81 -0.64 11.49
C THR A 85 5.95 -2.01 12.15
N THR A 86 5.25 -2.22 13.27
CA THR A 86 5.33 -3.47 14.03
C THR A 86 4.79 -4.64 13.22
N ALA A 87 3.59 -4.48 12.63
CA ALA A 87 2.97 -5.51 11.81
C ALA A 87 3.78 -5.81 10.54
N ALA A 88 4.28 -4.78 9.87
CA ALA A 88 5.08 -4.94 8.65
C ALA A 88 6.42 -5.65 8.93
N ARG A 89 7.06 -5.39 10.08
CA ARG A 89 8.23 -6.15 10.55
C ARG A 89 7.90 -7.61 10.82
N GLN A 90 6.80 -7.89 11.51
CA GLN A 90 6.36 -9.25 11.78
C GLN A 90 6.09 -10.02 10.48
N LEU A 91 5.45 -9.38 9.49
CA LEU A 91 5.30 -9.95 8.15
C LEU A 91 6.65 -10.25 7.49
N ALA A 92 7.58 -9.29 7.51
CA ALA A 92 8.90 -9.45 6.90
C ALA A 92 9.73 -10.56 7.55
N ARG A 93 9.46 -10.88 8.82
CA ARG A 93 10.08 -11.99 9.57
C ARG A 93 9.29 -13.30 9.48
N GLY A 94 8.09 -13.29 8.92
CA GLY A 94 7.19 -14.44 8.88
C GLY A 94 6.51 -14.77 10.22
N GLU A 95 6.50 -13.81 11.15
CA GLU A 95 5.87 -13.90 12.47
C GLU A 95 4.36 -13.59 12.44
N LEU A 96 3.92 -12.80 11.46
CA LEU A 96 2.52 -12.48 11.19
C LEU A 96 2.11 -13.08 9.85
N ALA A 97 0.94 -13.71 9.78
CA ALA A 97 0.41 -14.21 8.52
C ALA A 97 -0.32 -13.08 7.76
N MET A 98 -0.05 -12.93 6.46
CA MET A 98 -0.73 -11.93 5.62
C MET A 98 -2.26 -12.04 5.65
N ARG A 99 -2.77 -13.28 5.79
CA ARG A 99 -4.21 -13.53 5.91
C ARG A 99 -4.83 -12.82 7.11
N GLU A 100 -4.12 -12.65 8.22
CA GLU A 100 -4.64 -11.95 9.41
C GLU A 100 -4.85 -10.45 9.15
N LEU A 101 -4.13 -9.85 8.21
CA LEU A 101 -4.35 -8.46 7.79
C LEU A 101 -5.52 -8.33 6.81
N ILE A 102 -5.75 -9.36 6.00
CA ILE A 102 -6.77 -9.36 4.95
C ILE A 102 -8.14 -9.77 5.49
N ASP A 103 -8.21 -10.79 6.34
CA ASP A 103 -9.49 -11.39 6.76
C ASP A 103 -10.05 -10.76 8.04
N GLY A 104 -9.31 -9.82 8.64
CA GLY A 104 -9.65 -9.19 9.91
C GLY A 104 -8.86 -9.79 11.06
N GLY A 105 -7.97 -8.98 11.63
CA GLY A 105 -7.14 -9.30 12.79
C GLY A 105 -7.35 -8.27 13.89
N SER A 106 -6.52 -8.29 14.93
CA SER A 106 -6.60 -7.37 16.08
C SER A 106 -6.23 -5.92 15.76
N LEU A 107 -5.68 -5.66 14.58
CA LEU A 107 -5.31 -4.31 14.13
C LEU A 107 -6.53 -3.53 13.65
N GLU A 108 -6.51 -2.22 13.84
CA GLU A 108 -7.51 -1.31 13.25
C GLU A 108 -7.43 -1.31 11.71
N VAL A 109 -8.53 -0.99 11.04
CA VAL A 109 -8.60 -1.03 9.56
C VAL A 109 -7.54 -0.14 8.90
N ARG A 110 -7.27 1.05 9.47
CA ARG A 110 -6.25 1.99 8.99
C ARG A 110 -4.84 1.41 9.13
N ASP A 111 -4.54 0.80 10.28
CA ASP A 111 -3.25 0.15 10.50
C ASP A 111 -3.02 -0.98 9.50
N ARG A 112 -4.07 -1.76 9.19
CA ARG A 112 -4.01 -2.81 8.16
C ARG A 112 -3.73 -2.23 6.78
N ILE A 113 -4.40 -1.14 6.38
CA ILE A 113 -4.18 -0.48 5.08
C ILE A 113 -2.73 0.03 4.99
N HIS A 114 -2.23 0.71 6.02
CA HIS A 114 -0.85 1.20 6.06
C HIS A 114 0.16 0.05 5.99
N THR A 115 -0.05 -1.01 6.79
CA THR A 115 0.81 -2.21 6.81
C THR A 115 0.87 -2.88 5.44
N LEU A 116 -0.29 -3.11 4.79
CA LEU A 116 -0.36 -3.74 3.48
C LEU A 116 0.35 -2.90 2.41
N THR A 117 0.10 -1.59 2.42
CA THR A 117 0.69 -0.66 1.45
C THR A 117 2.21 -0.60 1.59
N ASP A 118 2.70 -0.42 2.82
CA ASP A 118 4.12 -0.43 3.15
C ASP A 118 4.78 -1.73 2.70
N TYR A 119 4.27 -2.88 3.17
CA TYR A 119 4.86 -4.18 2.89
C TYR A 119 4.91 -4.48 1.38
N ALA A 120 3.83 -4.19 0.65
CA ALA A 120 3.78 -4.42 -0.78
C ALA A 120 4.72 -3.48 -1.56
N LEU A 121 4.82 -2.22 -1.16
CA LEU A 121 5.80 -1.30 -1.76
C LEU A 121 7.24 -1.69 -1.43
N ALA A 122 7.51 -2.22 -0.23
CA ALA A 122 8.81 -2.76 0.11
C ALA A 122 9.18 -3.93 -0.82
N LEU A 123 8.24 -4.85 -1.10
CA LEU A 123 8.43 -5.94 -2.07
C LEU A 123 8.75 -5.43 -3.49
N LEU A 124 8.11 -4.35 -3.91
CA LEU A 124 8.40 -3.71 -5.20
C LEU A 124 9.78 -3.05 -5.21
N LEU A 125 10.15 -2.35 -4.14
CA LEU A 125 11.40 -1.60 -4.05
C LEU A 125 12.65 -2.49 -3.89
N VAL A 126 12.51 -3.68 -3.31
CA VAL A 126 13.60 -4.68 -3.33
C VAL A 126 13.84 -5.26 -4.73
N SER A 127 12.84 -5.17 -5.62
CA SER A 127 12.84 -5.80 -6.94
C SER A 127 13.08 -4.83 -8.10
N PHE A 128 12.73 -3.56 -7.89
CA PHE A 128 12.76 -2.50 -8.89
C PHE A 128 13.27 -1.19 -8.29
N SER A 129 13.85 -0.31 -9.13
CA SER A 129 14.22 1.03 -8.68
C SER A 129 12.98 1.85 -8.29
N ARG A 130 13.15 2.78 -7.35
CA ARG A 130 12.08 3.71 -6.94
C ARG A 130 11.41 4.41 -8.13
N LYS A 131 12.21 4.90 -9.08
CA LYS A 131 11.71 5.54 -10.32
C LYS A 131 10.81 4.61 -11.11
N ARG A 132 11.19 3.33 -11.22
CA ARG A 132 10.40 2.32 -11.93
C ARG A 132 9.09 2.03 -11.20
N VAL A 133 9.12 1.90 -9.87
CA VAL A 133 7.91 1.71 -9.05
C VAL A 133 6.94 2.87 -9.21
N GLN A 134 7.41 4.12 -9.12
CA GLN A 134 6.59 5.31 -9.34
C GLN A 134 5.93 5.29 -10.73
N GLN A 135 6.71 5.05 -11.79
CA GLN A 135 6.19 4.95 -13.16
C GLN A 135 5.12 3.85 -13.33
N MET A 136 5.26 2.73 -12.62
CA MET A 136 4.28 1.64 -12.67
C MET A 136 2.96 2.05 -12.03
N LEU A 137 3.02 2.72 -10.86
CA LEU A 137 1.85 3.23 -10.17
C LEU A 137 1.17 4.36 -10.98
N ASP A 138 1.93 5.29 -11.53
CA ASP A 138 1.37 6.36 -12.38
C ASP A 138 0.68 5.78 -13.61
N LYS A 139 1.31 4.80 -14.29
CA LYS A 139 0.69 4.12 -15.43
C LYS A 139 -0.59 3.37 -15.03
N ALA A 140 -0.62 2.73 -13.87
CA ALA A 140 -1.82 2.05 -13.37
C ALA A 140 -2.97 3.04 -13.13
N ALA A 141 -2.68 4.21 -12.55
CA ALA A 141 -3.64 5.30 -12.41
C ALA A 141 -4.15 5.79 -13.78
N ASP A 142 -3.25 6.10 -14.71
CA ASP A 142 -3.62 6.61 -16.04
C ASP A 142 -4.52 5.61 -16.79
N MET A 143 -4.21 4.32 -16.72
CA MET A 143 -5.03 3.28 -17.33
C MET A 143 -6.41 3.18 -16.66
N ALA A 144 -6.48 3.27 -15.35
CA ALA A 144 -7.74 3.25 -14.62
C ALA A 144 -8.63 4.47 -14.95
N GLU A 145 -8.05 5.66 -15.11
CA GLU A 145 -8.78 6.87 -15.54
C GLU A 145 -9.24 6.77 -17.00
N ALA A 146 -8.32 6.47 -17.92
CA ALA A 146 -8.56 6.55 -19.36
C ALA A 146 -9.40 5.38 -19.91
N VAL A 147 -9.11 4.15 -19.48
CA VAL A 147 -9.77 2.93 -19.99
C VAL A 147 -10.97 2.56 -19.13
N GLY A 148 -10.91 2.85 -17.83
CA GLY A 148 -11.99 2.56 -16.89
C GLY A 148 -13.16 3.54 -16.94
N GLY A 149 -13.00 4.71 -17.59
CA GLY A 149 -14.02 5.77 -17.61
C GLY A 149 -14.31 6.34 -16.22
N ARG A 150 -13.27 6.38 -15.38
CA ARG A 150 -13.37 6.49 -13.92
C ARG A 150 -12.54 7.68 -13.44
N PRO A 151 -12.96 8.93 -13.72
CA PRO A 151 -12.18 10.09 -13.30
C PRO A 151 -12.10 10.16 -11.77
N ARG A 152 -10.97 10.64 -11.24
CA ARG A 152 -10.87 10.94 -9.82
C ARG A 152 -11.94 11.97 -9.40
N PRO A 153 -12.66 11.75 -8.29
CA PRO A 153 -13.66 12.71 -7.82
C PRO A 153 -13.04 13.89 -7.05
N TYR A 154 -11.71 13.96 -6.95
CA TYR A 154 -10.95 14.99 -6.25
C TYR A 154 -9.65 15.34 -6.99
N SER A 155 -9.08 16.50 -6.69
CA SER A 155 -7.75 16.87 -7.19
C SER A 155 -6.67 16.20 -6.35
N VAL A 156 -5.63 15.69 -7.00
CA VAL A 156 -4.43 15.16 -6.35
C VAL A 156 -3.41 16.31 -6.31
N GLY A 157 -2.89 16.62 -5.11
CA GLY A 157 -1.82 17.60 -4.91
C GLY A 157 -0.44 17.09 -5.33
#